data_AF-A0A9Q1CXP1-F1
#
_entry.id   AF-A0A9Q1CXP1-F1
#
_cell.length_a   1.000
_cell.length_b   1.000
_cell.length_c   1.000
_cell.angle_alpha   90.00
_cell.angle_beta   90.00
_cell.angle_gamma   90.00
#
_symmetry.space_group_name_H-M   'P 1'
#
loop_
_entity.id
_entity.type
_entity.pdbx_description
1 polymer ?
#
loop_
_entity_poly.entity_id
_entity_poly.type
_entity_poly.pdbx_seq_one_letter_code
_entity_poly.pdbx_strand_id
1 'polypeptide(L)'
;MEIEVGPASAHGGVAMEILGKAPLAVLEEEDSSAGLVSDELGERVQHRGQHRRRGPPFCHERYYMLIVIGEIATEHQLQSARDHIEQGIRSWDISLSSCDLPQELQLFVTRHSAHFSEEVRGQRTLHHCSDVLETVVLVNPSEDAVTSEVWDLIYDSAAHKLLVLSGQSGDQGSDLLLQSGAFSFKNVSEIFADPGVGDLLARAAPEHRATLTVSCRGEGCWNFLGRQQHFQDLFKYRLNPEPALPKMDGVTDFTEYLSETVDVPSTFDLLEPPTSGGFLKLSKPCCYIFPGGRGTLHCLQ
;
A
#
# COMPACT_ATOMS: atom_id res chain seq x y z
N MET A 1 50.42 49.27 -24.45
CA MET A 1 50.31 47.93 -25.06
C MET A 1 48.84 47.63 -25.18
N GLU A 2 48.30 47.85 -26.38
CA GLU A 2 47.05 47.26 -26.84
C GLU A 2 47.29 45.77 -27.14
N ILE A 3 46.22 44.97 -27.07
CA ILE A 3 45.88 43.72 -27.79
C ILE A 3 44.67 43.15 -26.99
N GLU A 4 43.44 43.48 -27.39
CA GLU A 4 42.57 42.81 -28.38
C GLU A 4 41.79 41.60 -27.82
N VAL A 5 40.47 41.77 -27.83
CA VAL A 5 39.44 40.79 -27.51
C VAL A 5 39.15 39.97 -28.78
N GLY A 6 39.37 38.66 -28.73
CA GLY A 6 39.02 37.73 -29.80
C GLY A 6 37.55 37.27 -29.71
N PRO A 7 36.88 36.98 -30.85
CA PRO A 7 35.43 36.82 -30.91
C PRO A 7 34.94 35.41 -30.54
N ALA A 8 33.70 35.36 -30.08
CA ALA A 8 32.89 34.16 -29.98
C ALA A 8 32.56 33.60 -31.39
N SER A 9 32.61 32.28 -31.55
CA SER A 9 32.13 31.57 -32.74
C SER A 9 31.17 30.46 -32.35
N ALA A 10 30.18 30.26 -33.23
CA ALA A 10 28.90 29.63 -32.99
C ALA A 10 28.87 28.11 -33.30
N HIS A 11 27.94 27.43 -32.62
CA HIS A 11 27.06 26.36 -33.11
C HIS A 11 27.59 25.47 -34.25
N GLY A 12 28.12 24.30 -33.89
CA GLY A 12 28.27 23.15 -34.78
C GLY A 12 27.28 22.05 -34.38
N GLY A 13 26.21 21.89 -35.16
CA GLY A 13 25.28 20.77 -35.02
C GLY A 13 25.94 19.46 -35.46
N VAL A 14 25.72 18.39 -34.70
CA VAL A 14 26.11 17.03 -35.08
C VAL A 14 24.86 16.33 -35.60
N ALA A 15 24.81 16.15 -36.92
CA ALA A 15 23.89 15.24 -37.58
C ALA A 15 24.43 13.81 -37.47
N MET A 16 23.61 12.86 -37.01
CA MET A 16 23.86 11.44 -37.23
C MET A 16 23.00 11.00 -38.41
N GLU A 17 23.68 10.66 -39.50
CA GLU A 17 23.08 10.14 -40.72
C GLU A 17 22.55 8.71 -40.53
N ILE A 18 21.34 8.51 -41.01
CA ILE A 18 20.66 7.22 -41.15
C ILE A 18 21.20 6.58 -42.43
N LEU A 19 21.85 5.42 -42.33
CA LEU A 19 22.24 4.63 -43.49
C LEU A 19 21.07 3.75 -43.94
N GLY A 20 20.46 4.08 -45.07
CA GLY A 20 19.50 3.25 -45.78
C GLY A 20 20.02 2.79 -47.16
N LYS A 21 19.86 1.50 -47.46
CA LYS A 21 19.50 0.89 -48.76
C LYS A 21 19.52 -0.65 -48.61
N ALA A 22 18.40 -1.40 -48.64
CA ALA A 22 17.46 -1.74 -49.74
C ALA A 22 17.89 -3.01 -50.55
N PRO A 23 17.00 -3.70 -51.29
CA PRO A 23 16.27 -4.91 -50.88
C PRO A 23 16.50 -6.12 -51.83
N LEU A 24 16.15 -7.35 -51.41
CA LEU A 24 15.99 -8.59 -52.23
C LEU A 24 15.59 -9.73 -51.27
N ALA A 25 14.67 -10.67 -51.49
CA ALA A 25 13.70 -10.96 -52.54
C ALA A 25 12.58 -11.82 -51.89
N VAL A 26 11.38 -11.75 -52.45
CA VAL A 26 10.22 -12.58 -52.09
C VAL A 26 10.42 -13.98 -52.65
N LEU A 27 10.24 -15.01 -51.82
CA LEU A 27 9.85 -16.35 -52.25
C LEU A 27 8.77 -16.85 -51.29
N GLU A 28 7.56 -16.99 -51.82
CA GLU A 28 6.46 -17.75 -51.24
C GLU A 28 6.75 -19.23 -51.44
N GLU A 29 6.73 -20.04 -50.38
CA GLU A 29 6.26 -21.43 -50.45
C GLU A 29 5.58 -21.78 -49.11
N GLU A 30 4.39 -22.35 -49.23
CA GLU A 30 3.49 -22.73 -48.14
C GLU A 30 3.87 -24.06 -47.46
N ASP A 31 3.39 -24.15 -46.22
CA ASP A 31 2.97 -25.33 -45.47
C ASP A 31 3.95 -26.20 -44.64
N SER A 32 3.54 -26.30 -43.37
CA SER A 32 3.68 -27.44 -42.46
C SER A 32 5.04 -27.66 -41.77
N SER A 33 5.17 -27.16 -40.52
CA SER A 33 5.34 -28.00 -39.32
C SER A 33 5.76 -27.21 -38.07
N ALA A 34 4.99 -27.45 -36.99
CA ALA A 34 5.32 -27.35 -35.56
C ALA A 34 6.22 -26.19 -35.07
N GLY A 35 5.55 -25.15 -34.53
CA GLY A 35 6.18 -24.11 -33.74
C GLY A 35 6.66 -24.60 -32.38
N LEU A 36 7.89 -24.25 -32.04
CA LEU A 36 8.38 -24.14 -30.67
C LEU A 36 9.14 -22.81 -30.59
N VAL A 37 9.17 -22.23 -29.40
CA VAL A 37 9.82 -20.97 -29.01
C VAL A 37 8.94 -19.73 -29.12
N SER A 38 8.03 -19.58 -28.16
CA SER A 38 7.59 -18.30 -27.57
C SER A 38 6.81 -18.60 -26.29
N ASP A 39 7.52 -18.93 -25.20
CA ASP A 39 6.88 -19.19 -23.91
C ASP A 39 7.76 -18.77 -22.72
N GLU A 40 8.27 -17.53 -22.71
CA GLU A 40 8.96 -17.00 -21.50
C GLU A 40 8.61 -15.55 -21.13
N LEU A 41 7.62 -14.93 -21.78
CA LEU A 41 7.05 -13.64 -21.33
C LEU A 41 5.53 -13.68 -21.06
N GLY A 42 4.90 -14.84 -21.19
CA GLY A 42 3.44 -15.01 -21.01
C GLY A 42 3.01 -15.59 -19.65
N GLU A 43 3.92 -16.16 -18.86
CA GLU A 43 3.56 -16.88 -17.63
C GLU A 43 3.49 -16.02 -16.36
N ARG A 44 4.03 -14.79 -16.37
CA ARG A 44 4.03 -13.93 -15.15
C ARG A 44 2.78 -13.10 -14.94
N VAL A 45 1.85 -13.08 -15.90
CA VAL A 45 0.60 -12.30 -15.81
C VAL A 45 -0.62 -13.20 -15.51
N GLN A 46 -0.45 -14.53 -15.42
CA GLN A 46 -1.57 -15.48 -15.35
C GLN A 46 -2.04 -15.87 -13.93
N HIS A 47 -1.51 -15.29 -12.85
CA HIS A 47 -1.97 -15.64 -11.50
C HIS A 47 -3.06 -14.73 -10.92
N ARG A 48 -3.45 -13.65 -11.59
CA ARG A 48 -4.44 -12.68 -11.06
C ARG A 48 -5.89 -12.93 -11.48
N GLY A 49 -6.15 -13.98 -12.27
CA GLY A 49 -7.48 -14.29 -12.84
C GLY A 49 -8.29 -15.39 -12.14
N GLN A 50 -7.78 -15.98 -11.06
CA GLN A 50 -8.51 -16.96 -10.25
C GLN A 50 -8.45 -16.57 -8.78
N HIS A 51 -9.15 -15.49 -8.41
CA HIS A 51 -9.59 -15.33 -7.01
C HIS A 51 -10.36 -16.60 -6.66
N ARG A 52 -9.73 -17.51 -5.91
CA ARG A 52 -10.43 -18.57 -5.22
C ARG A 52 -11.22 -17.89 -4.10
N ARG A 53 -12.35 -17.27 -4.47
CA ARG A 53 -13.40 -16.82 -3.57
C ARG A 53 -13.96 -18.06 -2.85
N ARG A 54 -13.20 -18.57 -1.90
CA ARG A 54 -13.58 -19.70 -1.07
C ARG A 54 -14.25 -19.14 0.15
N GLY A 55 -15.54 -18.89 0.00
CA GLY A 55 -16.42 -18.75 1.13
C GLY A 55 -16.39 -20.01 2.02
N PRO A 56 -17.12 -19.98 3.15
CA PRO A 56 -17.12 -21.04 4.15
C PRO A 56 -17.40 -22.43 3.52
N PRO A 57 -16.92 -23.51 4.16
CA PRO A 57 -16.52 -23.59 5.57
C PRO A 57 -15.18 -22.90 5.88
N PHE A 58 -15.13 -22.18 7.00
CA PHE A 58 -13.89 -21.54 7.46
C PHE A 58 -12.89 -22.59 7.95
N CYS A 59 -11.62 -22.43 7.59
CA CYS A 59 -10.52 -23.29 7.97
C CYS A 59 -9.82 -22.73 9.21
N HIS A 60 -9.89 -23.47 10.32
CA HIS A 60 -9.28 -23.10 11.61
C HIS A 60 -7.75 -23.11 11.62
N GLU A 61 -7.13 -23.72 10.62
CA GLU A 61 -5.67 -23.76 10.44
C GLU A 61 -5.16 -22.64 9.52
N ARG A 62 -6.05 -21.79 8.99
CA ARG A 62 -5.72 -20.70 8.08
C ARG A 62 -5.91 -19.34 8.71
N TYR A 63 -4.97 -18.45 8.40
CA TYR A 63 -4.88 -17.10 8.93
C TYR A 63 -4.80 -16.12 7.76
N TYR A 64 -5.42 -14.95 7.92
CA TYR A 64 -5.35 -13.87 6.94
C TYR A 64 -5.08 -12.55 7.65
N MET A 65 -4.04 -11.84 7.23
CA MET A 65 -3.66 -10.54 7.74
C MET A 65 -3.67 -9.50 6.61
N LEU A 66 -4.51 -8.47 6.75
CA LEU A 66 -4.54 -7.30 5.89
C LEU A 66 -4.06 -6.08 6.67
N ILE A 67 -3.00 -5.44 6.19
CA ILE A 67 -2.48 -4.19 6.76
C ILE A 67 -2.64 -3.08 5.74
N VAL A 68 -3.29 -1.99 6.12
CA VAL A 68 -3.49 -0.81 5.30
C VAL A 68 -2.72 0.33 5.92
N ILE A 69 -1.74 0.85 5.17
CA ILE A 69 -0.95 2.03 5.51
C ILE A 69 -1.47 3.17 4.64
N GLY A 70 -2.28 4.04 5.26
CA GLY A 70 -2.81 5.24 4.62
C GLY A 70 -1.77 6.33 4.41
N GLU A 71 -2.22 7.57 4.28
CA GLU A 71 -1.33 8.70 4.02
C GLU A 71 -0.36 8.96 5.18
N ILE A 72 0.94 9.06 4.86
CA ILE A 72 2.03 9.41 5.78
C ILE A 72 2.76 10.63 5.23
N ALA A 73 2.70 11.75 5.95
CA ALA A 73 3.30 13.02 5.54
C ALA A 73 4.59 13.38 6.31
N THR A 74 4.88 12.69 7.42
CA THR A 74 6.06 13.00 8.26
C THR A 74 6.69 11.73 8.85
N GLU A 75 7.98 11.80 9.18
CA GLU A 75 8.70 10.72 9.88
C GLU A 75 8.07 10.34 11.22
N HIS A 76 7.52 11.32 11.94
CA HIS A 76 6.80 11.04 13.19
C HIS A 76 5.52 10.23 12.96
N GLN A 77 4.80 10.51 11.87
CA GLN A 77 3.63 9.72 11.48
C GLN A 77 4.04 8.32 11.02
N LEU A 78 5.18 8.18 10.33
CA LEU A 78 5.72 6.87 9.96
C LEU A 78 6.05 6.03 11.19
N GLN A 79 6.78 6.59 12.17
CA GLN A 79 7.09 5.91 13.43
C GLN A 79 5.80 5.54 14.19
N SER A 80 4.85 6.47 14.25
CA SER A 80 3.53 6.21 14.83
C SER A 80 2.79 5.06 14.14
N ALA A 81 2.84 5.00 12.81
CA ALA A 81 2.19 3.96 12.04
C ALA A 81 2.86 2.60 12.29
N ARG A 82 4.20 2.58 12.36
CA ARG A 82 5.00 1.40 12.72
C ARG A 82 4.61 0.84 14.09
N ASP A 83 4.62 1.68 15.13
CA ASP A 83 4.27 1.27 16.50
C ASP A 83 2.83 0.74 16.56
N HIS A 84 1.92 1.34 15.79
CA HIS A 84 0.53 0.90 15.71
C HIS A 84 0.38 -0.44 14.98
N ILE A 85 1.15 -0.68 13.92
CA ILE A 85 1.13 -1.98 13.24
C ILE A 85 1.70 -3.07 14.15
N GLU A 86 2.81 -2.81 14.84
CA GLU A 86 3.36 -3.76 15.83
C GLU A 86 2.32 -4.09 16.89
N GLN A 87 1.68 -3.06 17.46
CA GLN A 87 0.61 -3.24 18.43
C GLN A 87 -0.56 -4.05 17.86
N GLY A 88 -1.04 -3.72 16.65
CA GLY A 88 -2.15 -4.40 16.00
C GLY A 88 -1.88 -5.89 15.76
N ILE A 89 -0.66 -6.24 15.33
CA ILE A 89 -0.23 -7.63 15.17
C ILE A 89 -0.17 -8.32 16.53
N ARG A 90 0.36 -7.66 17.56
CA ARG A 90 0.47 -8.24 18.92
C ARG A 90 -0.87 -8.40 19.61
N SER A 91 -1.87 -7.63 19.21
CA SER A 91 -3.27 -7.74 19.64
C SER A 91 -4.03 -8.89 18.96
N TRP A 92 -3.41 -9.60 18.02
CA TRP A 92 -4.05 -10.73 17.35
C TRP A 92 -4.03 -11.99 18.22
N ASP A 93 -5.22 -12.39 18.70
CA ASP A 93 -5.39 -13.58 19.55
C ASP A 93 -5.35 -14.87 18.72
N ILE A 94 -4.14 -15.36 18.46
CA ILE A 94 -3.86 -16.60 17.75
C ILE A 94 -2.87 -17.47 18.53
N SER A 95 -2.91 -18.79 18.31
CA SER A 95 -1.94 -19.70 18.92
C SER A 95 -0.66 -19.78 18.08
N LEU A 96 0.47 -19.39 18.66
CA LEU A 96 1.79 -19.50 18.02
C LEU A 96 2.22 -20.95 17.77
N SER A 97 1.56 -21.94 18.38
CA SER A 97 1.80 -23.36 18.08
C SER A 97 1.23 -23.79 16.72
N SER A 98 0.18 -23.10 16.26
CA SER A 98 -0.54 -23.42 15.03
C SER A 98 -0.10 -22.52 13.87
N CYS A 99 0.34 -21.30 14.19
CA CYS A 99 0.92 -20.35 13.26
C CYS A 99 2.20 -19.79 13.86
N ASP A 100 3.36 -20.21 13.33
CA ASP A 100 4.66 -19.62 13.70
C ASP A 100 4.75 -18.21 13.08
N LEU A 101 4.05 -17.26 13.70
CA LEU A 101 3.94 -15.90 13.18
C LEU A 101 5.30 -15.24 12.96
N PRO A 102 6.31 -15.35 13.86
CA PRO A 102 7.65 -14.83 13.57
C PRO A 102 8.25 -15.40 12.28
N GLN A 103 8.14 -16.71 12.03
CA GLN A 103 8.64 -17.33 10.82
C GLN A 103 7.87 -16.86 9.57
N GLU A 104 6.53 -16.79 9.65
CA GLU A 104 5.69 -16.36 8.53
C GLU A 104 5.96 -14.89 8.14
N LEU A 105 6.19 -14.01 9.12
CA LEU A 105 6.56 -12.62 8.84
C LEU A 105 7.96 -12.49 8.23
N GLN A 106 8.91 -13.33 8.64
CA GLN A 106 10.23 -13.41 8.00
C GLN A 106 10.15 -13.90 6.55
N LEU A 107 9.27 -14.87 6.28
CA LEU A 107 8.99 -15.32 4.92
C LEU A 107 8.39 -14.19 4.08
N PHE A 108 7.48 -13.39 4.64
CA PHE A 108 6.97 -12.20 3.96
C PHE A 108 8.11 -11.24 3.59
N VAL A 109 8.96 -10.85 4.55
CA VAL A 109 10.07 -9.90 4.30
C VAL A 109 10.97 -10.37 3.16
N THR A 110 11.19 -11.68 3.05
CA THR A 110 12.11 -12.26 2.05
C THR A 110 11.47 -12.68 0.74
N ARG A 111 10.14 -12.92 0.68
CA ARG A 111 9.48 -13.60 -0.45
C ARG A 111 8.16 -12.98 -0.89
N HIS A 112 7.73 -11.84 -0.34
CA HIS A 112 6.53 -11.18 -0.84
C HIS A 112 6.70 -10.78 -2.31
N SER A 113 5.59 -10.84 -3.04
CA SER A 113 5.46 -10.17 -4.32
C SER A 113 5.10 -8.70 -4.08
N ALA A 114 5.54 -7.82 -4.97
CA ALA A 114 5.21 -6.39 -4.93
C ALA A 114 4.53 -6.00 -6.23
N HIS A 115 3.38 -5.33 -6.12
CA HIS A 115 2.65 -4.74 -7.22
C HIS A 115 2.53 -3.24 -7.01
N PHE A 116 2.78 -2.47 -8.08
CA PHE A 116 2.77 -1.01 -8.07
C PHE A 116 1.65 -0.53 -8.99
N SER A 117 0.84 0.42 -8.54
CA SER A 117 -0.18 1.03 -9.41
C SER A 117 0.46 2.07 -10.32
N GLU A 118 0.07 2.06 -11.59
CA GLU A 118 0.46 3.09 -12.56
C GLU A 118 -0.45 4.34 -12.43
N GLU A 119 -1.67 4.15 -11.94
CA GLU A 119 -2.68 5.20 -11.79
C GLU A 119 -2.52 5.99 -10.49
N VAL A 120 -2.14 5.32 -9.40
CA VAL A 120 -2.07 5.89 -8.05
C VAL A 120 -0.61 5.96 -7.61
N ARG A 121 -0.04 7.17 -7.68
CA ARG A 121 1.38 7.39 -7.38
C ARG A 121 1.72 6.96 -5.96
N GLY A 122 2.68 6.05 -5.82
CA GLY A 122 3.17 5.58 -4.53
C GLY A 122 2.33 4.45 -3.93
N GLN A 123 1.22 4.04 -4.57
CA GLN A 123 0.49 2.86 -4.14
C GLN A 123 1.31 1.59 -4.40
N ARG A 124 1.48 0.78 -3.35
CA ARG A 124 2.16 -0.53 -3.41
C ARG A 124 1.30 -1.57 -2.71
N THR A 125 1.14 -2.72 -3.34
CA THR A 125 0.51 -3.90 -2.75
C THR A 125 1.58 -4.97 -2.60
N LEU A 126 1.90 -5.31 -1.35
CA LEU A 126 2.83 -6.37 -1.01
C LEU A 126 2.02 -7.60 -0.59
N HIS A 127 2.28 -8.74 -1.19
CA HIS A 127 1.51 -9.95 -0.93
C HIS A 127 2.40 -11.17 -0.79
N HIS A 128 2.17 -11.93 0.29
CA HIS A 128 2.75 -13.24 0.50
C HIS A 128 1.66 -14.20 0.99
N CYS A 129 1.64 -15.40 0.43
CA CYS A 129 0.71 -16.45 0.82
C CYS A 129 1.49 -17.75 1.06
N SER A 130 1.37 -18.31 2.25
CA SER A 130 1.91 -19.61 2.63
C SER A 130 0.80 -20.65 2.78
N ASP A 131 1.17 -21.84 3.29
CA ASP A 131 0.18 -22.87 3.63
C ASP A 131 -0.63 -22.55 4.90
N VAL A 132 -0.23 -21.54 5.68
CA VAL A 132 -0.84 -21.20 6.97
C VAL A 132 -1.36 -19.77 6.99
N LEU A 133 -0.54 -18.81 6.57
CA LEU A 133 -0.82 -17.38 6.65
C LEU A 133 -0.83 -16.72 5.26
N GLU A 134 -1.90 -16.01 4.98
CA GLU A 134 -1.94 -15.03 3.89
C GLU A 134 -1.76 -13.63 4.46
N THR A 135 -0.82 -12.87 3.90
CA THR A 135 -0.50 -11.50 4.31
C THR A 135 -0.54 -10.56 3.11
N VAL A 136 -1.39 -9.55 3.21
CA VAL A 136 -1.49 -8.44 2.25
C VAL A 136 -1.16 -7.14 2.99
N VAL A 137 -0.25 -6.35 2.43
CA VAL A 137 0.06 -5.00 2.90
C VAL A 137 -0.18 -4.01 1.78
N LEU A 138 -1.04 -3.04 2.04
CA LEU A 138 -1.32 -1.91 1.16
C LEU A 138 -0.59 -0.69 1.67
N VAL A 139 0.27 -0.10 0.85
CA VAL A 139 0.99 1.14 1.11
C VAL A 139 0.43 2.24 0.23
N ASN A 140 0.03 3.35 0.84
CA ASN A 140 -0.60 4.49 0.18
C ASN A 140 -1.69 4.08 -0.85
N PRO A 141 -2.68 3.24 -0.47
CA PRO A 141 -3.65 2.72 -1.41
C PRO A 141 -4.77 3.73 -1.75
N SER A 142 -5.41 3.52 -2.89
CA SER A 142 -6.72 4.09 -3.19
C SER A 142 -7.84 3.43 -2.40
N GLU A 143 -8.97 4.13 -2.30
CA GLU A 143 -10.18 3.61 -1.67
C GLU A 143 -10.68 2.31 -2.33
N ASP A 144 -10.59 2.22 -3.66
CA ASP A 144 -10.97 1.02 -4.41
C ASP A 144 -10.07 -0.18 -4.08
N ALA A 145 -8.76 0.05 -3.94
CA ALA A 145 -7.80 -1.00 -3.60
C ALA A 145 -8.06 -1.53 -2.18
N VAL A 146 -8.28 -0.64 -1.20
CA VAL A 146 -8.63 -1.04 0.17
C VAL A 146 -9.95 -1.81 0.18
N THR A 147 -10.96 -1.31 -0.53
CA THR A 147 -12.28 -1.94 -0.60
C THR A 147 -12.16 -3.35 -1.18
N SER A 148 -11.45 -3.53 -2.29
CA SER A 148 -11.22 -4.84 -2.90
C SER A 148 -10.52 -5.83 -1.97
N GLU A 149 -9.45 -5.41 -1.29
CA GLU A 149 -8.72 -6.32 -0.39
C GLU A 149 -9.51 -6.63 0.89
N VAL A 150 -10.33 -5.70 1.39
CA VAL A 150 -11.25 -5.98 2.51
C VAL A 150 -12.35 -6.95 2.07
N TRP A 151 -12.82 -6.85 0.83
CA TRP A 151 -13.70 -7.83 0.22
C TRP A 151 -13.06 -9.23 0.22
N ASP A 152 -11.83 -9.36 -0.27
CA ASP A 152 -11.12 -10.63 -0.30
C ASP A 152 -10.87 -11.17 1.12
N LEU A 153 -10.48 -10.31 2.07
CA LEU A 153 -10.36 -10.66 3.49
C LEU A 153 -11.66 -11.26 4.04
N ILE A 154 -12.81 -10.64 3.76
CA ILE A 154 -14.12 -11.10 4.27
C ILE A 154 -14.52 -12.42 3.63
N TYR A 155 -14.28 -12.59 2.34
CA TYR A 155 -14.68 -13.78 1.58
C TYR A 155 -13.76 -14.97 1.74
N ASP A 156 -12.53 -14.75 2.18
CA ASP A 156 -11.55 -15.80 2.31
C ASP A 156 -11.95 -16.84 3.39
N SER A 157 -11.48 -18.07 3.19
CA SER A 157 -11.77 -19.21 4.04
C SER A 157 -11.05 -19.22 5.39
N ALA A 158 -10.08 -18.33 5.66
CA ALA A 158 -9.37 -18.27 6.93
C ALA A 158 -10.32 -18.01 8.11
N ALA A 159 -10.22 -18.81 9.17
CA ALA A 159 -11.00 -18.60 10.38
C ALA A 159 -10.46 -17.47 11.26
N HIS A 160 -9.18 -17.11 11.12
CA HIS A 160 -8.54 -16.08 11.91
C HIS A 160 -8.12 -14.93 10.99
N LYS A 161 -8.73 -13.76 11.19
CA LYS A 161 -8.56 -12.60 10.32
C LYS A 161 -8.10 -11.39 11.13
N LEU A 162 -7.09 -10.68 10.64
CA LEU A 162 -6.61 -9.43 11.19
C LEU A 162 -6.69 -8.33 10.13
N LEU A 163 -7.27 -7.19 10.50
CA LEU A 163 -7.28 -5.97 9.71
C LEU A 163 -6.63 -4.85 10.52
N VAL A 164 -5.51 -4.31 10.04
CA VAL A 164 -4.83 -3.17 10.65
C VAL A 164 -4.98 -1.96 9.74
N LEU A 165 -5.57 -0.88 10.26
CA LEU A 165 -5.76 0.39 9.55
C LEU A 165 -4.88 1.45 10.20
N SER A 166 -3.70 1.68 9.64
CA SER A 166 -2.66 2.55 10.19
C SER A 166 -2.38 3.73 9.27
N GLY A 167 -2.24 4.93 9.81
CA GLY A 167 -2.01 6.14 9.03
C GLY A 167 -2.63 7.36 9.71
N GLN A 168 -2.71 8.46 8.96
CA GLN A 168 -3.39 9.65 9.43
C GLN A 168 -4.90 9.42 9.54
N SER A 169 -5.48 9.91 10.64
CA SER A 169 -6.92 9.97 10.82
C SER A 169 -7.43 11.34 10.40
N GLY A 170 -8.59 11.41 9.74
CA GLY A 170 -9.24 12.68 9.43
C GLY A 170 -9.67 13.46 10.68
N ASP A 171 -10.17 14.68 10.50
CA ASP A 171 -10.51 15.61 11.59
C ASP A 171 -11.54 15.07 12.60
N GLN A 172 -12.39 14.14 12.18
CA GLN A 172 -13.39 13.47 13.03
C GLN A 172 -12.84 12.21 13.74
N GLY A 173 -11.56 11.87 13.49
CA GLY A 173 -10.82 10.81 14.16
C GLY A 173 -11.26 9.38 13.83
N SER A 174 -12.22 9.15 12.93
CA SER A 174 -12.76 7.81 12.62
C SER A 174 -12.26 7.21 11.30
N ASP A 175 -11.79 8.07 10.41
CA ASP A 175 -11.57 7.73 9.00
C ASP A 175 -10.07 7.72 8.72
N LEU A 176 -9.59 6.66 8.08
CA LEU A 176 -8.21 6.55 7.61
C LEU A 176 -8.06 7.40 6.34
N LEU A 177 -7.19 8.39 6.36
CA LEU A 177 -6.89 9.19 5.18
C LEU A 177 -6.10 8.37 4.16
N LEU A 178 -6.56 8.42 2.92
CA LEU A 178 -5.96 7.80 1.75
C LEU A 178 -5.64 8.89 0.72
N GLN A 179 -4.76 8.60 -0.24
CA GLN A 179 -4.43 9.57 -1.29
C GLN A 179 -5.66 10.01 -2.11
N SER A 180 -6.60 9.08 -2.35
CA SER A 180 -7.78 9.31 -3.18
C SER A 180 -9.07 9.55 -2.40
N GLY A 181 -9.00 9.73 -1.07
CA GLY A 181 -10.19 9.84 -0.23
C GLY A 181 -9.97 9.44 1.22
N ALA A 182 -10.97 8.82 1.83
CA ALA A 182 -10.86 8.31 3.18
C ALA A 182 -11.58 6.97 3.30
N PHE A 183 -11.00 6.04 4.05
CA PHE A 183 -11.61 4.75 4.34
C PHE A 183 -12.17 4.72 5.75
N SER A 184 -13.46 4.42 5.84
CA SER A 184 -14.22 4.49 7.09
C SER A 184 -15.01 3.21 7.34
N PHE A 185 -15.64 3.13 8.51
CA PHE A 185 -16.58 2.05 8.83
C PHE A 185 -17.75 1.97 7.83
N LYS A 186 -18.11 3.07 7.16
CA LYS A 186 -19.23 3.10 6.19
C LYS A 186 -18.88 2.25 4.98
N ASN A 187 -17.65 2.37 4.48
CA ASN A 187 -17.15 1.56 3.37
C ASN A 187 -17.30 0.07 3.71
N VAL A 188 -16.84 -0.34 4.90
CA VAL A 188 -17.00 -1.72 5.37
C VAL A 188 -18.48 -2.10 5.52
N SER A 189 -19.32 -1.22 6.07
CA SER A 189 -20.76 -1.48 6.22
C SER A 189 -21.45 -1.71 4.87
N GLU A 190 -21.03 -1.00 3.82
CA GLU A 190 -21.53 -1.18 2.46
C GLU A 190 -21.13 -2.53 1.88
N ILE A 191 -19.89 -3.00 2.15
CA ILE A 191 -19.45 -4.36 1.81
C ILE A 191 -20.39 -5.40 2.41
N PHE A 192 -20.77 -5.24 3.69
CA PHE A 192 -21.70 -6.16 4.36
C PHE A 192 -23.17 -6.01 3.95
N ALA A 193 -23.55 -4.88 3.36
CA ALA A 193 -24.89 -4.67 2.82
C ALA A 193 -25.09 -5.39 1.47
N ASP A 194 -24.01 -5.87 0.85
CA ASP A 194 -24.08 -6.57 -0.41
C ASP A 194 -24.77 -7.95 -0.27
N PRO A 195 -25.72 -8.28 -1.17
CA PRO A 195 -26.46 -9.55 -1.13
C PRO A 195 -25.57 -10.79 -1.17
N GLY A 196 -24.41 -10.73 -1.83
CA GLY A 196 -23.46 -11.82 -1.93
C GLY A 196 -22.87 -12.23 -0.57
N VAL A 197 -22.83 -11.32 0.41
CA VAL A 197 -22.38 -11.64 1.78
C VAL A 197 -23.47 -12.41 2.51
N GLY A 198 -24.74 -12.13 2.20
CA GLY A 198 -25.90 -12.93 2.63
C GLY A 198 -25.83 -14.39 2.17
N ASP A 199 -25.38 -14.64 0.95
CA ASP A 199 -25.17 -16.01 0.46
C ASP A 199 -24.02 -16.72 1.18
N LEU A 200 -23.01 -15.96 1.62
CA LEU A 200 -21.89 -16.47 2.41
C LEU A 200 -22.36 -16.89 3.82
N LEU A 201 -23.24 -16.09 4.44
CA LEU A 201 -23.94 -16.41 5.68
C LEU A 201 -24.77 -17.69 5.58
N ALA A 202 -25.53 -17.85 4.49
CA ALA A 202 -26.38 -19.02 4.29
C ALA A 202 -25.60 -20.35 4.22
N ARG A 203 -24.31 -20.29 3.87
CA ARG A 203 -23.41 -21.45 3.77
C ARG A 203 -22.59 -21.67 5.04
N ALA A 204 -22.45 -20.67 5.90
CA ALA A 204 -21.73 -20.79 7.16
C ALA A 204 -22.57 -21.54 8.19
N ALA A 205 -22.01 -22.59 8.80
CA ALA A 205 -22.63 -23.21 9.96
C ALA A 205 -22.57 -22.23 11.15
N PRO A 206 -23.66 -22.02 11.92
CA PRO A 206 -23.70 -21.03 13.01
C PRO A 206 -22.61 -21.22 14.09
N GLU A 207 -22.13 -22.46 14.24
CA GLU A 207 -21.11 -22.87 15.20
C GLU A 207 -19.66 -22.59 14.76
N HIS A 208 -19.44 -22.36 13.47
CA HIS A 208 -18.11 -22.13 12.89
C HIS A 208 -18.00 -20.68 12.38
N ARG A 209 -17.93 -19.72 13.30
CA ARG A 209 -17.69 -18.29 12.98
C ARG A 209 -16.20 -18.02 12.88
N ALA A 210 -15.78 -17.31 11.84
CA ALA A 210 -14.44 -16.74 11.76
C ALA A 210 -14.29 -15.61 12.81
N THR A 211 -13.06 -15.30 13.21
CA THR A 211 -12.74 -14.19 14.11
C THR A 211 -12.11 -13.07 13.28
N LEU A 212 -12.68 -11.87 13.34
CA LEU A 212 -12.13 -10.68 12.71
C LEU A 212 -11.69 -9.69 13.79
N THR A 213 -10.37 -9.52 13.90
CA THR A 213 -9.75 -8.53 14.78
C THR A 213 -9.39 -7.30 13.95
N VAL A 214 -9.87 -6.13 14.38
CA VAL A 214 -9.59 -4.84 13.74
C VAL A 214 -8.76 -3.98 14.67
N SER A 215 -7.65 -3.44 14.15
CA SER A 215 -6.80 -2.45 14.82
C SER A 215 -6.86 -1.13 14.07
N CYS A 216 -7.40 -0.07 14.68
CA CYS A 216 -7.46 1.25 14.06
C CYS A 216 -7.29 2.41 15.06
N ARG A 217 -6.69 3.51 14.60
CA ARG A 217 -6.54 4.77 15.35
C ARG A 217 -7.79 5.64 15.22
N GLY A 218 -8.93 5.15 15.72
CA GLY A 218 -10.19 5.85 15.53
C GLY A 218 -11.44 5.08 15.96
N GLU A 219 -11.48 4.61 17.21
CA GLU A 219 -12.49 3.64 17.70
C GLU A 219 -13.95 4.04 17.52
N GLY A 220 -14.25 5.33 17.42
CA GLY A 220 -15.59 5.89 17.57
C GLY A 220 -16.66 5.15 16.76
N CYS A 221 -16.46 5.04 15.44
CA CYS A 221 -17.47 4.45 14.57
C CYS A 221 -17.27 2.95 14.27
N TRP A 222 -16.07 2.41 14.50
CA TRP A 222 -15.77 1.00 14.26
C TRP A 222 -16.49 0.06 15.24
N ASN A 223 -16.79 0.55 16.44
CA ASN A 223 -17.62 -0.15 17.43
C ASN A 223 -19.03 -0.52 16.92
N PHE A 224 -19.56 0.18 15.92
CA PHE A 224 -20.89 -0.12 15.36
C PHE A 224 -20.88 -1.33 14.42
N LEU A 225 -19.73 -1.65 13.80
CA LEU A 225 -19.61 -2.79 12.88
C LEU A 225 -19.94 -4.09 13.60
N GLY A 226 -19.37 -4.30 14.78
CA GLY A 226 -19.67 -5.45 15.64
C GLY A 226 -21.10 -5.49 16.19
N ARG A 227 -21.93 -4.46 15.99
CA ARG A 227 -23.35 -4.43 16.42
C ARG A 227 -24.32 -4.81 15.30
N GLN A 228 -23.85 -4.93 14.06
CA GLN A 228 -24.70 -5.33 12.92
C GLN A 228 -25.02 -6.82 12.99
N GLN A 229 -26.30 -7.20 12.86
CA GLN A 229 -26.74 -8.59 13.00
C GLN A 229 -26.05 -9.53 11.99
N HIS A 230 -26.09 -9.16 10.70
CA HIS A 230 -25.43 -9.93 9.63
C HIS A 230 -23.93 -10.12 9.87
N PHE A 231 -23.27 -9.12 10.48
CA PHE A 231 -21.86 -9.22 10.83
C PHE A 231 -21.62 -10.21 11.97
N GLN A 232 -22.43 -10.14 13.04
CA GLN A 232 -22.29 -11.00 14.21
C GLN A 232 -22.52 -12.49 13.87
N ASP A 233 -23.38 -12.78 12.90
CA ASP A 233 -23.67 -14.14 12.46
C ASP A 233 -22.46 -14.80 11.77
N LEU A 234 -21.64 -14.00 11.09
CA LEU A 234 -20.48 -14.42 10.31
C LEU A 234 -19.19 -14.42 11.13
N PHE A 235 -18.98 -13.34 11.90
CA PHE A 235 -17.72 -13.05 12.56
C PHE A 235 -17.85 -12.84 14.06
N LYS A 236 -16.89 -13.38 14.81
CA LYS A 236 -16.55 -12.93 16.16
C LYS A 236 -15.71 -11.65 16.03
N TYR A 237 -16.33 -10.49 16.26
CA TYR A 237 -15.67 -9.19 16.16
C TYR A 237 -14.79 -8.88 17.38
N ARG A 238 -13.60 -8.33 17.15
CA ARG A 238 -12.77 -7.70 18.18
C ARG A 238 -12.20 -6.39 17.65
N LEU A 239 -12.41 -5.30 18.36
CA LEU A 239 -11.84 -3.99 18.02
C LEU A 239 -10.79 -3.62 19.06
N ASN A 240 -9.59 -3.27 18.60
CA ASN A 240 -8.46 -2.81 19.41
C ASN A 240 -8.27 -3.60 20.72
N PRO A 241 -8.22 -4.95 20.70
CA PRO A 241 -8.01 -5.69 21.94
C PRO A 241 -6.61 -5.43 22.49
N GLU A 242 -6.42 -5.69 23.79
CA GLU A 242 -5.10 -5.66 24.42
C GLU A 242 -4.14 -6.68 23.78
N PRO A 243 -2.82 -6.44 23.78
CA PRO A 243 -1.83 -7.37 23.25
C PRO A 243 -1.95 -8.77 23.87
N ALA A 244 -2.24 -9.76 23.02
CA ALA A 244 -2.27 -11.17 23.39
C ALA A 244 -0.90 -11.85 23.18
N LEU A 245 -0.11 -11.34 22.23
CA LEU A 245 1.19 -11.90 21.86
C LEU A 245 2.36 -11.19 22.57
N PRO A 246 3.43 -11.93 22.91
CA PRO A 246 4.64 -11.35 23.45
C PRO A 246 5.33 -10.44 22.40
N LYS A 247 6.35 -9.70 22.84
CA LYS A 247 7.28 -9.07 21.89
C LYS A 247 8.10 -10.15 21.19
N MET A 248 8.26 -10.03 19.87
CA MET A 248 8.93 -11.03 19.04
C MET A 248 9.70 -10.33 17.92
N ASP A 249 10.94 -10.75 17.69
CA ASP A 249 11.83 -10.12 16.71
C ASP A 249 11.24 -10.14 15.30
N GLY A 250 10.54 -11.22 14.90
CA GLY A 250 9.87 -11.30 13.60
C GLY A 250 8.83 -10.21 13.33
N VAL A 251 8.15 -9.69 14.38
CA VAL A 251 7.22 -8.55 14.24
C VAL A 251 8.00 -7.25 14.14
N THR A 252 9.05 -7.08 14.93
CA THR A 252 9.91 -5.90 14.90
C THR A 252 10.61 -5.74 13.54
N ASP A 253 11.20 -6.81 13.01
CA ASP A 253 11.87 -6.82 11.71
C ASP A 253 10.87 -6.54 10.57
N PHE A 254 9.69 -7.17 10.63
CA PHE A 254 8.63 -6.94 9.65
C PHE A 254 8.16 -5.49 9.65
N THR A 255 7.94 -4.89 10.81
CA THR A 255 7.49 -3.48 10.92
C THR A 255 8.57 -2.48 10.55
N GLU A 256 9.85 -2.78 10.84
CA GLU A 256 10.99 -2.01 10.31
C GLU A 256 10.99 -2.06 8.78
N TYR A 257 10.92 -3.26 8.21
CA TYR A 257 10.86 -3.45 6.75
C TYR A 257 9.71 -2.64 6.13
N LEU A 258 8.50 -2.72 6.69
CA LEU A 258 7.37 -1.93 6.20
C LEU A 258 7.64 -0.43 6.24
N SER A 259 8.30 0.07 7.30
CA SER A 259 8.62 1.50 7.38
C SER A 259 9.58 1.96 6.29
N GLU A 260 10.52 1.11 5.86
CA GLU A 260 11.40 1.38 4.73
C GLU A 260 10.67 1.40 3.37
N THR A 261 9.51 0.72 3.29
CA THR A 261 8.69 0.71 2.06
C THR A 261 7.75 1.90 1.91
N VAL A 262 7.62 2.74 2.94
CA VAL A 262 6.75 3.92 2.91
C VAL A 262 7.58 5.15 2.55
N ASP A 263 7.21 5.84 1.47
CA ASP A 263 7.87 7.09 1.09
C ASP A 263 7.28 8.25 1.91
N VAL A 264 8.11 8.92 2.73
CA VAL A 264 7.72 10.18 3.39
C VAL A 264 8.06 11.34 2.44
N PRO A 265 7.08 12.17 2.02
CA PRO A 265 7.35 13.27 1.12
C PRO A 265 8.29 14.31 1.76
N SER A 266 9.23 14.83 0.97
CA SER A 266 10.12 15.88 1.45
C SER A 266 9.32 17.14 1.76
N THR A 267 9.67 17.84 2.86
CA THR A 267 9.05 19.13 3.19
C THR A 267 9.23 20.15 2.08
N PHE A 268 10.27 20.02 1.24
CA PHE A 268 10.50 20.87 0.07
C PHE A 268 9.53 20.58 -1.08
N ASP A 269 9.06 19.34 -1.22
CA ASP A 269 8.10 18.95 -2.27
C ASP A 269 6.70 19.51 -2.00
N LEU A 270 6.42 19.86 -0.74
CA LEU A 270 5.18 20.51 -0.31
C LEU A 270 5.23 22.04 -0.46
N LEU A 271 6.39 22.63 -0.76
CA LEU A 271 6.50 24.07 -0.97
C LEU A 271 6.01 24.43 -2.38
N GLU A 272 5.15 25.44 -2.47
CA GLU A 272 4.80 26.01 -3.77
C GLU A 272 6.07 26.52 -4.48
N PRO A 273 6.24 26.23 -5.79
CA PRO A 273 7.31 26.81 -6.57
C PRO A 273 7.24 28.34 -6.46
N PRO A 274 8.37 29.06 -6.29
CA PRO A 274 8.35 30.51 -6.17
C PRO A 274 7.67 31.12 -7.40
N THR A 275 6.55 31.82 -7.18
CA THR A 275 5.73 32.48 -8.22
C THR A 275 6.43 33.66 -8.89
N SER A 276 7.60 34.07 -8.38
CA SER A 276 8.42 35.13 -8.97
C SER A 276 9.83 34.62 -9.24
N GLY A 277 10.18 34.48 -10.52
CA GLY A 277 11.55 34.34 -11.01
C GLY A 277 12.34 35.65 -10.87
N GLY A 278 12.25 36.30 -9.72
CA GLY A 278 12.92 37.56 -9.43
C GLY A 278 14.34 37.31 -8.96
N PHE A 279 15.32 37.58 -9.82
CA PHE A 279 16.72 37.59 -9.41
C PHE A 279 16.93 38.76 -8.43
N LEU A 280 17.14 38.48 -7.14
CA LEU A 280 17.50 39.48 -6.14
C LEU A 280 18.92 39.98 -6.43
N LYS A 281 19.05 41.05 -7.19
CA LYS A 281 20.32 41.70 -7.51
C LYS A 281 20.72 42.62 -6.37
N LEU A 282 21.59 42.14 -5.49
CA LEU A 282 22.00 42.87 -4.29
C LEU A 282 23.31 43.61 -4.52
N SER A 283 23.27 44.91 -4.32
CA SER A 283 24.41 45.82 -4.53
C SER A 283 25.21 46.11 -3.27
N LYS A 284 24.78 45.59 -2.10
CA LYS A 284 25.42 45.79 -0.79
C LYS A 284 25.38 44.49 0.04
N PRO A 285 26.30 44.28 1.00
CA PRO A 285 26.25 43.13 1.89
C PRO A 285 24.98 43.20 2.74
N CYS A 286 24.05 42.27 2.51
CA CYS A 286 22.78 42.18 3.24
C CYS A 286 22.66 40.79 3.89
N CYS A 287 22.12 40.73 5.11
CA CYS A 287 21.78 39.49 5.81
C CYS A 287 20.27 39.25 5.70
N TYR A 288 19.88 38.05 5.25
CA TYR A 288 18.48 37.65 5.22
C TYR A 288 18.17 36.75 6.40
N ILE A 289 17.14 37.15 7.15
CA ILE A 289 16.52 36.29 8.16
C ILE A 289 15.17 35.89 7.59
N PHE A 290 15.02 34.61 7.28
CA PHE A 290 13.73 34.02 6.97
C PHE A 290 13.11 33.53 8.27
N PRO A 291 12.14 34.25 8.87
CA PRO A 291 11.38 33.70 9.97
C PRO A 291 10.60 32.50 9.42
N GLY A 292 10.87 31.31 9.98
CA GLY A 292 10.36 30.04 9.49
C GLY A 292 8.86 30.08 9.17
N GLY A 293 8.51 29.80 7.92
CA GLY A 293 7.15 29.43 7.51
C GLY A 293 6.20 30.52 7.03
N ARG A 294 6.64 31.78 6.80
CA ARG A 294 5.71 32.84 6.31
C ARG A 294 6.04 33.51 4.98
N GLY A 295 7.17 33.19 4.34
CA GLY A 295 7.52 33.76 3.02
C GLY A 295 7.70 35.29 2.99
N THR A 296 7.51 36.00 4.11
CA THR A 296 7.69 37.45 4.20
C THR A 296 9.16 37.78 4.41
N LEU A 297 9.78 38.32 3.37
CA LEU A 297 11.13 38.88 3.41
C LEU A 297 11.15 40.17 4.23
N HIS A 298 11.85 40.17 5.36
CA HIS A 298 12.23 41.39 6.08
C HIS A 298 13.67 41.75 5.73
N CYS A 299 13.84 42.91 5.09
CA CYS A 299 15.16 43.47 4.83
C CYS A 299 15.51 44.43 5.98
N LEU A 300 16.53 44.09 6.76
CA LEU A 300 17.13 45.02 7.73
C LEU A 300 18.18 45.84 6.97
N GLN A 301 17.93 47.14 6.84
CA GLN A 301 18.88 48.12 6.30
C GLN A 301 19.81 48.66 7.38
#